data_AF-A0A8C2SAK6-F1
#
_entry.id   AF-A0A8C2SAK6-F1
#
_cell.length_a   1.000
_cell.length_b   1.000
_cell.length_c   1.000
_cell.angle_alpha   90.00
_cell.angle_beta   90.00
_cell.angle_gamma   90.00
#
_symmetry.space_group_name_H-M   'P 1'
#
loop_
_entity.id
_entity.type
_entity.pdbx_description
1 polymer ?
#
loop_
_entity_poly.entity_id
_entity_poly.type
_entity_poly.pdbx_seq_one_letter_code
_entity_poly.pdbx_strand_id
1 'polypeptide(L)'
;MPKVKRSRKAPPDGWELIEPTLDELDQKMREELYEYCIKEGYADKNLIAKWKKQGYENLCCLRCIQTRDTNFGTNWVLCLQGRIIECTHCGCRGCSG
;
A
#
# COMPACT_ATOMS: atom_id res chain seq x y z
N MET A 1 12.15 -0.84 -3.31
CA MET A 1 13.61 -0.95 -3.44
C MET A 1 13.94 -1.90 -4.57
N PRO A 2 14.79 -1.51 -5.54
CA PRO A 2 15.28 -2.45 -6.53
C PRO A 2 16.04 -3.57 -5.81
N LYS A 3 15.68 -4.83 -6.07
CA LYS A 3 16.45 -5.96 -5.55
C LYS A 3 17.85 -5.82 -6.14
N VAL A 4 18.83 -5.48 -5.31
CA VAL A 4 20.24 -5.46 -5.70
C VAL A 4 20.53 -6.78 -6.39
N LYS A 5 20.95 -6.73 -7.65
CA LYS A 5 21.28 -7.94 -8.42
C LYS A 5 22.44 -8.62 -7.67
N ARG A 6 22.12 -9.68 -6.91
CA ARG A 6 23.14 -10.45 -6.20
C ARG A 6 24.06 -11.09 -7.24
N SER A 7 25.36 -11.04 -6.96
CA SER A 7 26.36 -11.77 -7.74
C SER A 7 25.97 -13.26 -7.80
N ARG A 8 26.22 -13.92 -8.94
CA ARG A 8 25.96 -15.37 -9.10
C ARG A 8 26.94 -16.25 -8.32
N LYS A 9 27.95 -15.67 -7.66
CA LYS A 9 28.94 -16.40 -6.86
C LYS A 9 28.28 -16.89 -5.57
N ALA A 10 28.57 -18.13 -5.19
CA ALA A 10 28.15 -18.68 -3.91
C ALA A 10 28.67 -17.81 -2.76
N PRO A 11 27.92 -17.71 -1.64
CA PRO A 11 28.40 -17.03 -0.46
C PRO A 11 29.72 -17.65 0.03
N PRO A 12 30.64 -16.86 0.61
CA PRO A 12 31.89 -17.37 1.20
C PRO A 12 31.63 -18.28 2.42
N ASP A 13 32.62 -19.10 2.78
CA ASP A 13 32.59 -19.89 4.01
C ASP A 13 32.35 -19.00 5.24
N GLY A 14 31.44 -19.43 6.13
CA GLY A 14 31.05 -18.69 7.33
C GLY A 14 29.95 -17.62 7.11
N TRP A 15 29.41 -17.47 5.90
CA TRP A 15 28.29 -16.56 5.62
C TRP A 15 27.04 -16.85 6.46
N GLU A 16 26.76 -18.13 6.74
CA GLU A 16 25.62 -18.57 7.55
C GLU A 16 25.61 -17.99 8.97
N LEU A 17 26.78 -17.59 9.50
CA LEU A 17 26.91 -17.00 10.84
C LEU A 17 26.48 -15.53 10.86
N ILE A 18 26.60 -14.83 9.74
CA ILE A 18 26.32 -13.38 9.62
C ILE A 18 25.01 -13.08 8.90
N GLU A 19 24.52 -14.01 8.07
CA GLU A 19 23.24 -13.89 7.36
C GLU A 19 22.06 -13.51 8.27
N PRO A 20 21.79 -14.20 9.41
CA PRO A 20 20.67 -13.83 10.27
C PRO A 20 20.83 -12.43 10.86
N THR A 21 22.04 -12.02 11.24
CA THR A 21 22.30 -10.65 11.75
C THR A 21 22.07 -9.59 10.69
N LEU A 22 22.48 -9.86 9.44
CA LEU A 22 22.28 -8.94 8.33
C LEU A 22 20.80 -8.83 7.94
N ASP A 23 20.06 -9.93 7.96
CA ASP A 23 18.62 -9.93 7.68
C ASP A 23 17.84 -9.20 8.78
N GLU A 24 18.22 -9.37 10.06
CA GLU A 24 17.65 -8.60 11.18
C GLU A 24 17.89 -7.09 11.02
N LEU A 25 19.10 -6.68 10.60
CA LEU A 25 19.43 -5.28 10.37
C LEU A 25 18.65 -4.69 9.19
N ASP A 26 18.55 -5.42 8.08
CA ASP A 26 17.77 -4.99 6.91
C ASP A 26 16.27 -4.87 7.25
N GLN A 27 15.73 -5.80 8.04
CA GLN A 27 14.35 -5.72 8.50
C GLN A 27 14.11 -4.47 9.36
N LYS A 28 14.97 -4.22 10.36
CA LYS A 28 14.87 -3.03 11.22
C LYS A 28 14.94 -1.73 10.42
N MET A 29 15.88 -1.63 9.47
CA MET A 29 15.99 -0.47 8.60
C MET A 29 14.71 -0.22 7.79
N ARG A 30 14.07 -1.28 7.28
CA ARG A 30 12.83 -1.16 6.50
C ARG A 30 11.65 -0.73 7.36
N GLU A 31 11.54 -1.25 8.58
CA GLU A 31 10.50 -0.88 9.54
C GLU A 31 10.64 0.60 9.92
N GLU A 32 11.85 1.04 10.27
CA GLU A 32 12.12 2.43 10.65
C GLU A 32 11.84 3.42 9.51
N LEU A 33 12.27 3.09 8.28
CA LEU A 33 11.96 3.91 7.09
C LEU A 33 10.47 3.98 6.80
N TYR A 34 9.76 2.86 6.98
CA TYR A 34 8.31 2.82 6.79
C TYR A 34 7.58 3.72 7.79
N GLU A 35 7.97 3.67 9.06
CA GLU A 35 7.41 4.54 10.11
C GLU A 35 7.75 6.01 9.86
N TYR A 36 8.97 6.31 9.44
CA TYR A 36 9.39 7.66 9.08
C TYR A 36 8.54 8.23 7.93
N CYS A 37 8.34 7.48 6.85
CA CYS A 37 7.50 7.90 5.72
C CYS A 37 6.06 8.21 6.13
N ILE A 38 5.51 7.47 7.11
CA ILE A 38 4.18 7.75 7.66
C ILE A 38 4.20 9.03 8.52
N LYS A 39 5.22 9.21 9.35
CA LYS A 39 5.34 10.36 10.26
C LYS A 39 5.50 11.69 9.51
N GLU A 40 6.30 11.70 8.45
CA GLU A 40 6.52 12.89 7.61
C GLU A 40 5.37 13.15 6.63
N GLY A 41 4.36 12.28 6.58
CA GLY A 41 3.20 12.46 5.71
C GLY A 41 3.43 12.10 4.24
N TYR A 42 4.55 11.45 3.89
CA TYR A 42 4.74 10.89 2.55
C TYR A 42 3.75 9.75 2.26
N ALA A 43 3.24 9.08 3.29
CA ALA A 43 2.27 8.00 3.16
C ALA A 43 1.15 8.10 4.21
N ASP A 44 -0.08 7.84 3.80
CA ASP A 44 -1.25 7.84 4.68
C ASP A 44 -1.44 6.47 5.36
N LYS A 45 -1.27 6.44 6.68
CA LYS A 45 -1.46 5.26 7.53
C LYS A 45 -2.84 4.61 7.36
N ASN A 46 -3.89 5.44 7.26
CA ASN A 46 -5.26 4.96 7.17
C ASN A 46 -5.54 4.34 5.80
N LEU A 47 -4.98 4.91 4.74
CA LEU A 47 -5.12 4.36 3.39
C LEU A 47 -4.38 3.01 3.28
N ILE A 48 -3.15 2.92 3.79
CA ILE A 48 -2.39 1.65 3.82
C ILE A 48 -3.14 0.58 4.64
N ALA A 49 -3.73 0.96 5.77
CA ALA A 49 -4.53 0.02 6.58
C ALA A 49 -5.76 -0.52 5.84
N LYS A 50 -6.32 0.24 4.89
CA LYS A 50 -7.42 -0.20 4.03
C LYS A 50 -6.93 -1.12 2.92
N TRP A 51 -5.81 -0.82 2.27
CA TRP A 51 -5.22 -1.69 1.24
C TRP A 51 -4.88 -3.09 1.75
N LYS A 52 -4.59 -3.25 3.04
CA LYS A 52 -4.39 -4.58 3.67
C LYS A 52 -5.68 -5.40 3.83
N LYS A 53 -6.86 -4.82 3.60
CA LYS A 53 -8.15 -5.52 3.71
C LYS A 53 -8.60 -6.01 2.33
N GLN A 54 -9.13 -7.23 2.29
CA GLN A 54 -9.72 -7.81 1.08
C GLN A 54 -10.84 -6.89 0.54
N GLY A 55 -10.85 -6.68 -0.77
CA GLY A 55 -11.82 -5.81 -1.46
C GLY A 55 -11.49 -4.31 -1.41
N TYR A 56 -10.36 -3.90 -0.83
CA TYR A 56 -9.90 -2.50 -0.83
C TYR A 56 -8.50 -2.33 -1.40
N GLU A 57 -7.96 -3.34 -2.10
CA GLU A 57 -6.58 -3.37 -2.58
C GLU A 57 -6.24 -2.20 -3.53
N ASN A 58 -7.24 -1.76 -4.31
CA ASN A 58 -7.11 -0.66 -5.28
C ASN A 58 -7.91 0.57 -4.85
N LEU A 59 -7.96 0.86 -3.55
CA LEU A 59 -8.66 2.04 -3.05
C LEU A 59 -7.88 3.32 -3.40
N CYS A 60 -8.53 4.26 -4.08
CA CYS A 60 -7.90 5.53 -4.48
C CYS A 60 -7.82 6.58 -3.36
N CYS A 61 -8.84 6.71 -2.52
CA CYS A 61 -8.83 7.65 -1.38
C CYS A 61 -9.83 7.23 -0.30
N LEU A 62 -9.65 7.73 0.92
CA LEU A 62 -10.54 7.42 2.06
C LEU A 62 -11.96 7.98 1.90
N ARG A 63 -12.13 9.06 1.14
CA ARG A 63 -13.44 9.68 0.91
C ARG A 63 -14.37 8.80 0.09
N CYS A 64 -13.83 7.99 -0.84
CA CYS A 64 -14.66 7.09 -1.65
C CYS A 64 -15.43 6.08 -0.81
N ILE A 65 -14.89 5.65 0.34
CA ILE A 65 -15.49 4.63 1.22
C ILE A 65 -16.27 5.23 2.39
N GLN A 66 -16.27 6.56 2.54
CA GLN A 66 -16.84 7.22 3.69
C GLN A 66 -18.34 7.45 3.47
N THR A 67 -19.18 6.66 4.14
CA THR A 67 -20.64 6.72 3.98
C THR A 67 -21.24 8.08 4.34
N ARG A 68 -20.61 8.82 5.27
CA ARG A 68 -21.04 10.18 5.67
C ARG A 68 -20.92 11.23 4.58
N ASP A 69 -20.03 11.02 3.61
CA ASP A 69 -19.77 11.98 2.54
C ASP A 69 -20.75 11.82 1.37
N THR A 70 -21.68 10.85 1.47
CA THR A 70 -22.67 10.55 0.44
C THR A 70 -24.09 10.75 0.97
N ASN A 71 -24.97 11.32 0.14
CA ASN A 71 -26.35 11.64 0.52
C ASN A 71 -27.20 10.40 0.90
N PHE A 72 -26.80 9.21 0.46
CA PHE A 72 -27.52 7.95 0.69
C PHE A 72 -26.79 6.98 1.62
N GLY A 73 -25.66 7.38 2.22
CA GLY A 73 -24.93 6.51 3.13
C GLY A 73 -24.28 5.29 2.47
N THR A 74 -24.07 5.30 1.15
CA THR A 74 -23.54 4.18 0.36
C THR A 74 -22.11 4.45 -0.12
N ASN A 75 -21.28 3.39 -0.20
CA ASN A 75 -19.97 3.47 -0.85
C ASN A 75 -20.16 3.71 -2.37
N TRP A 76 -19.28 4.50 -3.00
CA TRP A 76 -19.42 4.90 -4.40
C TRP A 76 -19.66 3.69 -5.32
N VAL A 77 -20.76 3.74 -6.07
CA VAL A 77 -21.29 2.63 -6.86
C VAL A 77 -20.47 2.38 -8.13
N LEU A 78 -20.09 1.11 -8.32
CA LEU A 78 -19.51 0.55 -9.54
C LEU A 78 -20.41 0.84 -10.76
N CYS A 79 -19.81 1.07 -11.93
CA CYS A 79 -20.48 1.31 -13.22
C CYS A 79 -21.78 0.50 -13.42
N LEU A 80 -22.93 1.12 -13.20
CA LEU A 80 -24.22 0.60 -13.65
C LEU A 80 -24.44 1.13 -15.07
N GLN A 81 -24.59 0.21 -16.04
CA GLN A 81 -25.12 0.48 -17.38
C GLN A 81 -24.18 1.14 -18.42
N GLY A 82 -22.88 0.81 -18.41
CA GLY A 82 -22.00 1.10 -19.56
C GLY A 82 -21.64 2.58 -19.80
N ARG A 83 -21.98 3.47 -18.87
CA ARG A 83 -21.48 4.85 -18.84
C ARG A 83 -20.28 4.93 -17.90
N ILE A 84 -19.21 5.60 -18.34
CA ILE A 84 -18.08 5.94 -17.47
C ILE A 84 -18.57 7.05 -16.53
N ILE A 85 -18.64 6.74 -15.24
CA ILE A 85 -18.99 7.70 -14.20
C ILE A 85 -17.73 7.95 -13.36
N GLU A 86 -17.35 9.22 -13.23
CA GLU A 86 -16.17 9.66 -12.48
C GLU A 86 -16.55 10.10 -11.07
N CYS A 87 -15.74 9.73 -10.08
CA CYS A 87 -15.90 10.19 -8.71
C CYS A 87 -15.71 11.70 -8.61
N THR A 88 -16.69 12.40 -8.06
CA THR A 88 -16.60 13.86 -7.83
C THR A 88 -15.53 14.25 -6.82
N HIS A 89 -15.06 13.30 -5.99
CA HIS A 89 -14.04 13.56 -4.97
C HIS A 89 -12.60 13.38 -5.44
N CYS A 90 -12.34 12.42 -6.33
CA CYS A 90 -10.99 12.05 -6.75
C CYS A 90 -10.85 11.72 -8.24
N GLY A 91 -11.93 11.80 -9.02
CA GLY A 91 -11.94 11.51 -10.45
C GLY A 91 -11.79 10.03 -10.81
N CYS A 92 -11.88 9.12 -9.83
CA CYS A 92 -11.72 7.70 -10.13
C CYS A 92 -12.90 7.13 -10.92
N ARG A 93 -12.64 6.10 -11.72
CA ARG A 93 -13.63 5.43 -12.58
C ARG A 93 -14.03 4.05 -12.02
N GLY A 94 -14.05 3.95 -10.70
CA GLY A 94 -14.11 2.71 -9.95
C GLY A 94 -12.86 2.54 -9.08
N CYS A 95 -13.06 2.48 -7.77
CA CYS A 95 -12.06 2.10 -6.78
C CYS A 95 -12.61 0.93 -5.96
N SER A 96 -11.71 0.15 -5.37
CA SER A 96 -11.95 -1.20 -4.84
C SER A 96 -12.10 -2.24 -5.94
N GLY A 97 -11.17 -3.21 -5.93
CA GLY A 97 -11.09 -4.32 -6.88
C GLY A 97 -12.19 -5.35 -6.67
#